data_AF-A0A7X7V4M7-F1
#
_entry.id   AF-A0A7X7V4M7-F1
#
_cell.length_a   1.000
_cell.length_b   1.000
_cell.length_c   1.000
_cell.angle_alpha   90.00
_cell.angle_beta   90.00
_cell.angle_gamma   90.00
#
_symmetry.space_group_name_H-M   'P 1'
#
loop_
_entity.id
_entity.type
_entity.pdbx_description
1 polymer ?
#
loop_
_entity_poly.entity_id
_entity_poly.type
_entity_poly.pdbx_seq_one_letter_code
_entity_poly.pdbx_strand_id
1 'polypeptide(L)'
;MNREFNKEEQTENRPNEKYPYSVAVCFRGAGKPYSFGTYHTDLQKDDWVVVETAQGDEMGQIVAEPLNIEMYGLPMPTKPIMRKATQRDHEDYQENLEEEKAAFRICCDEITELKLDMHLLSAQYTLSHDKILFVYIAEQRVDFRELLKRLGTALRCRIELRQIGERDKAKMVGGIGMCGMECCCTRFKNHFDVISINMAKNQLLALNI
;
A
#
# COMPACT_ATOMS: atom_id res chain seq x y z
N MET A 1 20.98 -13.22 -32.22
CA MET A 1 19.61 -13.76 -32.31
C MET A 1 19.21 -14.25 -30.92
N ASN A 2 18.82 -13.34 -30.04
CA ASN A 2 18.25 -13.65 -28.72
C ASN A 2 17.41 -12.44 -28.31
N ARG A 3 16.11 -12.70 -28.15
CA ARG A 3 15.05 -11.72 -27.91
C ARG A 3 15.11 -11.24 -26.47
N GLU A 4 15.27 -9.93 -26.31
CA GLU A 4 15.08 -9.22 -25.05
C GLU A 4 13.61 -9.36 -24.62
N PHE A 5 13.38 -10.01 -23.48
CA PHE A 5 12.10 -9.95 -22.77
C PHE A 5 12.18 -8.82 -21.74
N ASN A 6 11.99 -7.58 -22.21
CA ASN A 6 11.52 -6.51 -21.34
C ASN A 6 10.03 -6.76 -21.10
N LYS A 7 9.67 -7.21 -19.90
CA LYS A 7 8.31 -7.00 -19.39
C LYS A 7 8.28 -5.60 -18.82
N GLU A 8 8.00 -4.66 -19.71
CA GLU A 8 7.47 -3.36 -19.35
C GLU A 8 6.22 -3.60 -18.49
N GLU A 9 6.27 -3.14 -17.24
CA GLU A 9 5.07 -2.93 -16.43
C GLU A 9 4.17 -2.00 -17.24
N GLN A 10 3.07 -2.56 -17.74
CA GLN A 10 2.03 -1.85 -18.43
C GLN A 10 1.40 -0.86 -17.43
N THR A 11 1.95 0.35 -17.40
CA THR A 11 1.25 1.54 -16.95
C THR A 11 0.15 1.76 -17.97
N GLU A 12 -1.06 1.31 -17.63
CA GLU A 12 -2.26 1.66 -18.39
C GLU A 12 -2.35 3.18 -18.48
N ASN A 13 -2.02 3.70 -19.67
CA ASN A 13 -2.24 5.07 -20.09
C ASN A 13 -3.75 5.40 -19.99
N ARG A 14 -4.18 5.89 -18.82
CA ARG A 14 -5.32 6.81 -18.76
C ARG A 14 -4.82 8.19 -19.23
N PRO A 15 -5.60 8.95 -20.02
CA PRO A 15 -5.17 10.25 -20.52
C PRO A 15 -4.70 11.11 -19.36
N ASN A 16 -3.62 11.86 -19.59
CA ASN A 16 -2.96 12.74 -18.63
C ASN A 16 -3.92 13.85 -18.18
N GLU A 17 -4.85 13.52 -17.28
CA GLU A 17 -5.74 14.48 -16.64
C GLU A 17 -4.86 15.43 -15.84
N LYS A 18 -4.69 16.64 -16.39
CA LYS A 18 -3.94 17.69 -15.73
C LYS A 18 -4.78 18.23 -14.60
N TYR A 19 -4.42 17.89 -13.37
CA TYR A 19 -4.95 18.55 -12.19
C TYR A 19 -4.19 19.86 -11.97
N PRO A 20 -4.86 20.99 -11.68
CA PRO A 20 -4.19 22.25 -11.40
C PRO A 20 -3.53 22.27 -10.01
N TYR A 21 -4.04 21.47 -9.07
CA TYR A 21 -3.54 21.42 -7.70
C TYR A 21 -3.12 20.00 -7.28
N SER A 22 -2.08 19.94 -6.45
CA SER A 22 -1.58 18.74 -5.80
C SER A 22 -1.75 18.87 -4.28
N VAL A 23 -2.30 17.83 -3.66
CA VAL A 23 -2.56 17.79 -2.22
C VAL A 23 -1.85 16.57 -1.63
N ALA A 24 -1.22 16.77 -0.48
CA ALA A 24 -0.59 15.70 0.27
C ALA A 24 -1.61 15.02 1.20
N VAL A 25 -1.89 13.74 0.97
CA VAL A 25 -2.82 12.92 1.75
C VAL A 25 -2.04 11.84 2.50
N CYS A 26 -2.33 11.67 3.78
CA CYS A 26 -1.77 10.63 4.63
C CYS A 26 -2.83 9.58 4.96
N PHE A 27 -2.42 8.32 4.96
CA PHE A 27 -3.28 7.17 5.25
C PHE A 27 -2.93 6.54 6.59
N ARG A 28 -3.88 5.82 7.18
CA ARG A 28 -3.65 5.07 8.41
C ARG A 28 -2.53 4.03 8.21
N GLY A 29 -1.51 4.10 9.06
CA GLY A 29 -0.37 3.18 9.02
C GLY A 29 0.68 3.51 7.94
N ALA A 30 0.40 4.48 7.05
CA ALA A 30 1.39 5.02 6.15
C ALA A 30 2.07 6.23 6.79
N GLY A 31 3.33 6.11 7.18
CA GLY A 31 4.09 7.24 7.74
C GLY A 31 4.43 8.34 6.73
N LYS A 32 4.20 8.10 5.44
CA LYS A 32 4.56 9.01 4.35
C LYS A 32 3.31 9.54 3.63
N PRO A 33 3.20 10.86 3.42
CA PRO A 33 2.13 11.42 2.62
C PRO A 33 2.33 11.11 1.13
N TYR A 34 1.22 10.88 0.43
CA TYR A 34 1.16 10.68 -1.02
C TYR A 34 0.47 11.87 -1.68
N SER A 35 0.91 12.21 -2.88
CA SER A 35 0.37 13.34 -3.64
C SER A 35 -0.80 12.90 -4.53
N PHE A 36 -1.93 13.58 -4.40
CA PHE A 36 -3.13 13.40 -5.21
C PHE A 36 -3.52 14.70 -5.92
N GLY A 37 -4.12 14.56 -7.09
CA GLY A 37 -4.58 15.68 -7.90
C GLY A 37 -5.98 16.12 -7.54
N THR A 38 -6.27 17.42 -7.63
CA THR A 38 -7.62 17.96 -7.46
C THR A 38 -7.86 19.17 -8.36
N TYR A 39 -9.12 19.34 -8.75
CA TYR A 39 -9.62 20.56 -9.39
C TYR A 39 -10.15 21.58 -8.37
N HIS A 40 -10.35 21.15 -7.13
CA HIS A 40 -11.01 21.94 -6.11
C HIS A 40 -10.00 22.59 -5.15
N THR A 41 -10.24 23.87 -4.84
CA THR A 41 -9.44 24.68 -3.91
C THR A 41 -10.06 24.78 -2.52
N ASP A 42 -11.24 24.20 -2.31
CA ASP A 42 -11.98 24.25 -1.04
C ASP A 42 -11.47 23.23 -0.01
N LEU A 43 -10.45 22.45 -0.36
CA LEU A 43 -9.80 21.47 0.52
C LEU A 43 -8.81 22.16 1.46
N GLN A 44 -8.95 21.89 2.76
CA GLN A 44 -8.09 22.47 3.78
C GLN A 44 -7.23 21.40 4.46
N LYS A 45 -6.19 21.85 5.14
CA LYS A 45 -5.42 20.98 6.03
C LYS A 45 -6.34 20.33 7.06
N ASP A 46 -6.06 19.07 7.38
CA ASP A 46 -6.78 18.22 8.34
C ASP A 46 -8.17 17.73 7.87
N ASP A 47 -8.64 18.15 6.70
CA ASP A 47 -9.85 17.59 6.05
C ASP A 47 -9.65 16.11 5.72
N TRP A 48 -10.72 15.33 5.88
CA TRP A 48 -10.78 13.94 5.43
C TRP A 48 -11.32 13.87 4.01
N VAL A 49 -10.67 13.05 3.18
CA VAL A 49 -10.98 12.90 1.77
C VAL A 49 -10.98 11.43 1.36
N VAL A 50 -11.77 11.12 0.35
CA VAL A 50 -11.77 9.82 -0.33
C VAL A 50 -10.96 9.94 -1.61
N VAL A 51 -10.02 9.03 -1.82
CA VAL A 51 -9.10 9.02 -2.96
C VAL A 51 -9.07 7.64 -3.62
N GLU A 52 -8.87 7.62 -4.95
CA GLU A 52 -8.70 6.37 -5.70
C GLU A 52 -7.24 5.91 -5.63
N THR A 53 -6.96 4.84 -4.89
CA THR A 53 -5.64 4.20 -4.86
C THR A 53 -5.58 3.04 -5.85
N ALA A 54 -4.41 2.43 -6.03
CA ALA A 54 -4.30 1.18 -6.78
C ALA A 54 -5.05 0.02 -6.11
N GLN A 55 -5.35 0.15 -4.81
CA GLN A 55 -6.00 -0.89 -4.01
C GLN A 55 -7.51 -0.68 -3.90
N GLY A 56 -8.04 0.48 -4.28
CA GLY A 56 -9.46 0.80 -4.28
C GLY A 56 -9.70 2.19 -3.70
N ASP A 57 -10.93 2.45 -3.27
CA ASP A 57 -11.26 3.68 -2.58
C ASP A 57 -10.74 3.61 -1.15
N GLU A 58 -9.96 4.62 -0.76
CA GLU A 58 -9.42 4.77 0.58
C GLU A 58 -9.72 6.14 1.15
N MET A 59 -9.89 6.19 2.46
CA MET A 59 -10.06 7.42 3.20
C MET A 59 -8.72 7.86 3.80
N GLY A 60 -8.35 9.12 3.59
CA GLY A 60 -7.11 9.71 4.10
C GLY A 60 -7.32 11.12 4.59
N GLN A 61 -6.33 11.63 5.31
CA GLN A 61 -6.35 12.99 5.86
C GLN A 61 -5.37 13.89 5.12
N ILE A 62 -5.80 15.12 4.83
CA ILE A 62 -4.96 16.13 4.18
C ILE A 62 -3.93 16.66 5.16
N VAL A 63 -2.65 16.62 4.77
CA VAL A 63 -1.52 17.07 5.61
C VAL A 63 -1.13 18.52 5.32
N ALA A 64 -1.39 19.00 4.10
CA ALA A 64 -0.99 20.31 3.63
C ALA A 64 -2.03 20.88 2.65
N GLU A 65 -2.09 22.21 2.59
CA GLU A 65 -2.98 22.93 1.66
C GLU A 65 -2.67 22.59 0.19
N PRO A 66 -3.67 22.69 -0.71
CA PRO A 66 -3.47 22.44 -2.13
C PRO A 66 -2.39 23.34 -2.75
N LEU A 67 -1.37 22.73 -3.34
CA LEU A 67 -0.28 23.42 -4.02
C LEU A 67 -0.53 23.48 -5.52
N ASN A 68 -0.32 24.64 -6.13
CA ASN A 68 -0.45 24.79 -7.59
C ASN A 68 0.73 24.09 -8.30
N ILE A 69 0.42 23.13 -9.18
CA ILE A 69 1.44 22.28 -9.82
C ILE A 69 2.33 23.09 -10.76
N GLU A 70 1.77 23.99 -11.55
CA GLU A 70 2.51 24.81 -12.52
C GLU A 70 3.44 25.81 -11.83
N MET A 71 2.96 26.44 -10.76
CA MET A 71 3.72 27.43 -9.99
C MET A 71 4.96 26.82 -9.34
N TYR A 72 4.87 25.59 -8.84
CA TYR A 72 5.94 24.93 -8.09
C TYR A 72 6.71 23.87 -8.90
N GLY A 73 6.36 23.66 -10.17
CA GLY A 73 7.00 22.64 -11.02
C GLY A 73 6.91 21.23 -10.44
N LEU A 74 5.80 20.90 -9.79
CA LEU A 74 5.63 19.61 -9.10
C LEU A 74 5.40 18.47 -10.11
N PRO A 75 5.83 17.23 -9.80
CA PRO A 75 5.45 16.08 -10.60
C PRO A 75 3.91 15.93 -10.58
N MET A 76 3.34 15.67 -11.74
CA MET A 76 1.88 15.48 -11.88
C MET A 76 1.44 14.27 -11.05
N PRO A 77 0.48 14.44 -10.12
CA PRO A 77 -0.06 13.33 -9.37
C PRO A 77 -0.83 12.39 -10.29
N THR A 78 -0.67 11.08 -10.08
CA THR A 78 -1.22 10.05 -10.98
C THR A 78 -2.70 9.78 -10.73
N LYS A 79 -3.21 10.11 -9.54
CA LYS A 79 -4.58 9.78 -9.11
C LYS A 79 -5.30 10.99 -8.51
N PRO A 80 -6.63 11.12 -8.74
CA PRO A 80 -7.41 12.21 -8.21
C PRO A 80 -7.88 11.99 -6.76
N ILE A 81 -8.20 13.10 -6.10
CA ILE A 81 -9.12 13.13 -4.97
C ILE A 81 -10.54 13.06 -5.51
N MET A 82 -11.32 12.10 -5.03
CA MET A 82 -12.69 11.88 -5.51
C MET A 82 -13.66 12.90 -4.88
N ARG A 83 -13.58 13.08 -3.57
CA ARG A 83 -14.47 13.97 -2.80
C ARG A 83 -13.99 14.14 -1.36
N LYS A 84 -14.54 15.15 -0.67
CA LYS A 84 -14.48 15.22 0.81
C LYS A 84 -15.24 14.04 1.42
N ALA A 85 -14.71 13.53 2.53
CA ALA A 85 -15.37 12.50 3.31
C ALA A 85 -16.68 13.04 3.89
N THR A 86 -17.73 12.24 3.78
CA THR A 86 -19.04 12.49 4.36
C THR A 86 -19.14 11.78 5.70
N GLN A 87 -20.17 12.13 6.49
CA GLN A 87 -20.44 11.46 7.76
C GLN A 87 -20.58 9.93 7.60
N ARG A 88 -21.19 9.49 6.50
CA ARG A 88 -21.34 8.06 6.18
C ARG A 88 -19.98 7.39 5.96
N ASP A 89 -19.03 8.06 5.30
CA ASP A 89 -17.69 7.47 5.10
C ASP A 89 -16.95 7.31 6.42
N HIS A 90 -17.16 8.21 7.38
CA HIS A 90 -16.59 8.07 8.72
C HIS A 90 -17.19 6.88 9.47
N GLU A 91 -18.49 6.65 9.33
CA GLU A 91 -19.19 5.50 9.90
C GLU A 91 -18.70 4.20 9.25
N ASP A 92 -18.71 4.12 7.92
CA ASP A 92 -18.23 2.97 7.15
C ASP A 92 -16.75 2.68 7.49
N TYR A 93 -15.91 3.73 7.61
CA TYR A 93 -14.52 3.57 8.01
C TYR A 93 -14.38 2.99 9.43
N GLN A 94 -15.18 3.44 10.39
CA GLN A 94 -15.14 2.91 11.75
C GLN A 94 -15.61 1.46 11.82
N GLU A 95 -16.69 1.12 11.11
CA GLU A 95 -17.20 -0.25 11.03
C GLU A 95 -16.15 -1.20 10.40
N ASN A 96 -15.52 -0.75 9.31
CA ASN A 96 -14.42 -1.46 8.67
C ASN A 96 -13.27 -1.73 9.65
N LEU A 97 -12.89 -0.77 10.52
CA LEU A 97 -11.83 -0.98 11.52
C LEU A 97 -12.14 -2.08 12.53
N GLU A 98 -13.42 -2.28 12.87
CA GLU A 98 -13.84 -3.33 13.79
C GLU A 98 -13.87 -4.68 13.08
N GLU A 99 -14.42 -4.73 11.88
CA GLU A 99 -14.46 -5.94 11.06
C GLU A 99 -13.08 -6.42 10.64
N GLU A 100 -12.13 -5.51 10.37
CA GLU A 100 -10.71 -5.84 10.09
C GLU A 100 -10.12 -6.72 11.21
N LYS A 101 -10.41 -6.41 12.47
CA LYS A 101 -9.90 -7.17 13.62
C LYS A 101 -10.48 -8.58 13.66
N ALA A 102 -11.78 -8.70 13.36
CA ALA A 102 -12.46 -9.99 13.28
C ALA A 102 -11.92 -10.82 12.11
N ALA A 103 -11.80 -10.23 10.92
CA ALA A 103 -11.26 -10.88 9.73
C ALA A 103 -9.80 -11.31 9.92
N PHE A 104 -8.98 -10.49 10.60
CA PHE A 104 -7.61 -10.86 10.98
C PHE A 104 -7.59 -12.11 11.86
N ARG A 105 -8.44 -12.16 12.90
CA ARG A 105 -8.55 -13.31 13.80
C ARG A 105 -8.93 -14.58 13.05
N ILE A 106 -10.00 -14.51 12.25
CA ILE A 106 -10.50 -15.63 11.44
C ILE A 106 -9.36 -16.16 10.55
N CYS A 107 -8.65 -15.27 9.86
CA CYS A 107 -7.54 -15.67 8.99
C CYS A 107 -6.39 -16.32 9.75
N CYS A 108 -6.01 -15.81 10.93
CA CYS A 108 -5.01 -16.45 11.78
C CYS A 108 -5.42 -17.86 12.24
N ASP A 109 -6.68 -18.05 12.60
CA ASP A 109 -7.19 -19.34 13.07
C ASP A 109 -7.16 -20.36 11.93
N GLU A 110 -7.59 -19.95 10.73
CA GLU A 110 -7.57 -20.79 9.52
C GLU A 110 -6.14 -21.14 9.06
N ILE A 111 -5.20 -20.19 9.14
CA ILE A 111 -3.77 -20.44 8.85
C ILE A 111 -3.22 -21.52 9.80
N THR A 112 -3.60 -21.44 11.08
CA THR A 112 -3.16 -22.39 12.10
C THR A 112 -3.75 -23.78 11.87
N GLU A 113 -5.05 -23.87 11.56
CA GLU A 113 -5.73 -25.14 11.30
C GLU A 113 -5.19 -25.84 10.04
N LEU A 114 -4.96 -25.08 8.98
CA LEU A 114 -4.39 -25.56 7.72
C LEU A 114 -2.87 -25.79 7.78
N LYS A 115 -2.21 -25.41 8.89
CA LYS A 115 -0.76 -25.52 9.12
C LYS A 115 0.05 -24.87 7.98
N LEU A 116 -0.39 -23.70 7.54
CA LEU A 116 0.31 -22.96 6.49
C LEU A 116 1.55 -22.27 7.08
N ASP A 117 2.69 -22.43 6.41
CA ASP A 117 3.94 -21.78 6.79
C ASP A 117 3.95 -20.30 6.33
N MET A 118 3.17 -19.49 7.04
CA MET A 118 3.02 -18.07 6.77
C MET A 118 2.65 -17.30 8.04
N HIS A 119 3.03 -16.02 8.08
CA HIS A 119 2.67 -15.12 9.17
C HIS A 119 1.85 -13.95 8.64
N LEU A 120 0.62 -13.83 9.11
CA LEU A 120 -0.26 -12.71 8.77
C LEU A 120 0.21 -11.42 9.46
N LEU A 121 0.27 -10.32 8.73
CA LEU A 121 0.75 -9.02 9.22
C LEU A 121 -0.38 -8.02 9.39
N SER A 122 -1.32 -7.96 8.44
CA SER A 122 -2.50 -7.10 8.54
C SER A 122 -3.66 -7.63 7.71
N ALA A 123 -4.86 -7.16 8.06
CA ALA A 123 -6.08 -7.28 7.29
C ALA A 123 -6.68 -5.88 7.15
N GLN A 124 -7.02 -5.46 5.93
CA GLN A 124 -7.52 -4.12 5.65
C GLN A 124 -8.68 -4.17 4.67
N TYR A 125 -9.80 -3.55 5.00
CA TYR A 125 -10.92 -3.39 4.07
C TYR A 125 -10.72 -2.12 3.22
N THR A 126 -11.19 -2.17 1.98
CA THR A 126 -11.44 -0.95 1.19
C THR A 126 -12.57 -0.15 1.84
N LEU A 127 -12.63 1.16 1.61
CA LEU A 127 -13.68 2.01 2.19
C LEU A 127 -15.07 1.49 1.82
N SER A 128 -15.24 1.06 0.57
CA SER A 128 -16.49 0.52 0.03
C SER A 128 -16.82 -0.91 0.48
N HIS A 129 -15.99 -1.53 1.33
CA HIS A 129 -16.13 -2.89 1.87
C HIS A 129 -16.20 -4.03 0.83
N ASP A 130 -15.99 -3.72 -0.44
CA ASP A 130 -16.06 -4.69 -1.54
C ASP A 130 -14.88 -5.67 -1.55
N LYS A 131 -13.75 -5.27 -0.94
CA LYS A 131 -12.50 -6.02 -0.95
C LYS A 131 -11.79 -5.95 0.40
N ILE A 132 -11.20 -7.07 0.81
CA ILE A 132 -10.27 -7.15 1.92
C ILE A 132 -8.88 -7.58 1.43
N LEU A 133 -7.87 -6.87 1.91
CA LEU A 133 -6.46 -7.15 1.66
C LEU A 133 -5.82 -7.76 2.91
N PHE A 134 -5.29 -8.97 2.77
CA PHE A 134 -4.45 -9.62 3.76
C PHE A 134 -2.98 -9.51 3.35
N VAL A 135 -2.18 -8.85 4.18
CA VAL A 135 -0.73 -8.77 3.99
C VAL A 135 -0.06 -9.83 4.84
N TYR A 136 0.84 -10.62 4.26
CA TYR A 136 1.53 -11.69 4.96
C TYR A 136 3.00 -11.81 4.53
N ILE A 137 3.77 -12.52 5.34
CA ILE A 137 5.14 -12.94 5.03
C ILE A 137 5.24 -14.46 5.07
N ALA A 138 6.04 -15.01 4.15
CA ALA A 138 6.37 -16.44 4.09
C ALA A 138 7.74 -16.58 3.43
N GLU A 139 8.54 -17.54 3.90
CA GLU A 139 9.86 -17.84 3.32
C GLU A 139 9.73 -18.57 1.98
N GLN A 140 8.76 -19.48 1.89
CA GLN A 140 8.50 -20.29 0.71
C GLN A 140 7.14 -19.97 0.11
N ARG A 141 6.87 -20.56 -1.06
CA ARG A 141 5.58 -20.44 -1.73
C ARG A 141 4.52 -21.19 -0.94
N VAL A 142 3.48 -20.48 -0.52
CA VAL A 142 2.34 -21.03 0.21
C VAL A 142 1.24 -21.46 -0.76
N ASP A 143 0.63 -22.62 -0.57
CA ASP A 143 -0.60 -23.00 -1.28
C ASP A 143 -1.83 -22.55 -0.49
N PHE A 144 -2.38 -21.40 -0.86
CA PHE A 144 -3.51 -20.76 -0.18
C PHE A 144 -4.89 -21.15 -0.75
N ARG A 145 -4.99 -22.13 -1.65
CA ARG A 145 -6.27 -22.48 -2.30
C ARG A 145 -7.36 -22.87 -1.33
N GLU A 146 -7.02 -23.65 -0.31
CA GLU A 146 -8.00 -24.06 0.71
C GLU A 146 -8.34 -22.90 1.66
N LEU A 147 -7.34 -22.11 2.06
CA LEU A 147 -7.53 -20.90 2.86
C LEU A 147 -8.53 -19.94 2.19
N LEU A 148 -8.39 -19.69 0.88
CA LEU A 148 -9.29 -18.82 0.14
C LEU A 148 -10.75 -19.33 0.14
N LYS A 149 -10.99 -20.64 0.09
CA LYS A 149 -12.36 -21.19 0.17
C LYS A 149 -12.99 -20.96 1.53
N ARG A 150 -12.23 -21.22 2.60
CA ARG A 150 -12.70 -21.05 3.97
C ARG A 150 -12.97 -19.57 4.28
N LEU A 151 -12.02 -18.71 3.93
CA LEU A 151 -12.19 -17.26 4.05
C LEU A 151 -13.35 -16.75 3.19
N GLY A 152 -13.52 -17.23 1.95
CA GLY A 152 -14.64 -16.82 1.10
C GLY A 152 -16.02 -17.27 1.60
N THR A 153 -16.06 -18.29 2.46
CA THR A 153 -17.28 -18.73 3.14
C THR A 153 -17.56 -17.87 4.37
N ALA A 154 -16.52 -17.49 5.11
CA ALA A 154 -16.61 -16.68 6.31
C ALA A 154 -16.81 -15.18 6.03
N LEU A 155 -16.16 -14.67 4.98
CA LEU A 155 -16.10 -13.25 4.62
C LEU A 155 -16.84 -13.04 3.30
N ARG A 156 -17.79 -12.09 3.28
CA ARG A 156 -18.66 -11.81 2.13
C ARG A 156 -18.10 -10.71 1.22
N CYS A 157 -16.81 -10.73 0.95
CA CYS A 157 -16.12 -9.73 0.15
C CYS A 157 -15.05 -10.38 -0.74
N ARG A 158 -14.49 -9.62 -1.69
CA ARG A 158 -13.36 -10.08 -2.50
C ARG A 158 -12.10 -10.15 -1.63
N ILE A 159 -11.44 -11.31 -1.63
CA ILE A 159 -10.22 -11.50 -0.84
C ILE A 159 -8.99 -11.33 -1.73
N GLU A 160 -8.06 -10.49 -1.30
CA GLU A 160 -6.75 -10.30 -1.91
C GLU A 160 -5.66 -10.67 -0.89
N LEU A 161 -4.74 -11.55 -1.28
CA LEU A 161 -3.59 -11.95 -0.47
C LEU A 161 -2.32 -11.35 -1.06
N ARG A 162 -1.55 -10.61 -0.26
CA ARG A 162 -0.30 -9.96 -0.68
C ARG A 162 0.87 -10.43 0.17
N GLN A 163 1.80 -11.14 -0.46
CA GLN A 163 3.08 -11.47 0.14
C GLN A 163 4.01 -10.26 0.11
N ILE A 164 4.67 -9.97 1.23
CA ILE A 164 5.75 -8.99 1.30
C ILE A 164 7.06 -9.66 1.75
N GLY A 165 8.19 -9.05 1.39
CA GLY A 165 9.51 -9.54 1.79
C GLY A 165 9.90 -9.10 3.20
N GLU A 166 10.96 -9.70 3.74
CA GLU A 166 11.51 -9.35 5.06
C GLU A 166 11.94 -7.88 5.16
N ARG A 167 12.44 -7.29 4.06
CA ARG A 167 12.81 -5.87 4.02
C ARG A 167 11.61 -4.94 4.14
N ASP A 168 10.49 -5.31 3.55
CA ASP A 168 9.24 -4.55 3.67
C ASP A 168 8.69 -4.66 5.10
N LYS A 169 8.77 -5.85 5.72
CA LYS A 169 8.47 -6.02 7.14
C LYS A 169 9.37 -5.14 8.02
N ALA A 170 10.67 -5.14 7.77
CA ALA A 170 11.61 -4.29 8.50
C ALA A 170 11.30 -2.79 8.32
N LYS A 171 10.90 -2.38 7.11
CA LYS A 171 10.44 -1.01 6.84
C LYS A 171 9.18 -0.65 7.64
N MET A 172 8.22 -1.57 7.76
CA MET A 172 7.00 -1.37 8.55
C MET A 172 7.30 -1.25 10.05
N VAL A 173 8.24 -2.03 10.57
CA VAL A 173 8.68 -1.96 11.98
C VAL A 173 9.48 -0.69 12.26
N GLY A 174 10.30 -0.25 11.30
CA GLY A 174 11.21 0.88 11.47
C GLY A 174 12.43 0.55 12.32
N GLY A 175 13.19 1.58 12.68
CA GLY A 175 14.38 1.44 13.52
C GLY A 175 15.33 2.63 13.41
N ILE A 176 16.40 2.58 14.20
CA ILE A 176 17.50 3.54 14.17
C ILE A 176 18.71 2.86 13.52
N GLY A 177 19.23 3.47 12.46
CA GLY A 177 20.44 3.02 11.80
C GLY A 177 21.69 3.30 12.63
N MET A 178 22.80 2.67 12.28
CA MET A 178 24.09 2.90 12.96
C MET A 178 24.56 4.37 12.90
N CYS A 179 24.03 5.15 11.97
CA CYS A 179 24.24 6.60 11.88
C CYS A 179 23.46 7.42 12.91
N GLY A 180 22.65 6.78 13.78
CA GLY A 180 21.82 7.45 14.79
C GLY A 180 20.52 8.06 14.26
N MET A 181 20.23 7.91 12.95
CA MET A 181 19.03 8.41 12.30
C MET A 181 18.01 7.29 12.06
N GLU A 182 16.75 7.65 11.81
CA GLU A 182 15.75 6.69 11.31
C GLU A 182 16.27 5.92 10.09
N CYS A 183 16.03 4.61 10.06
CA CYS A 183 16.47 3.71 9.00
C CYS A 183 16.09 4.25 7.61
N CYS A 184 17.04 4.22 6.66
CA CYS A 184 16.85 4.73 5.31
C CYS A 184 15.65 4.10 4.57
N CYS A 185 15.37 2.82 4.86
CA CYS A 185 14.21 2.09 4.33
C CYS A 185 12.86 2.67 4.76
N THR A 186 12.77 3.19 5.98
CA THR A 186 11.56 3.82 6.52
C THR A 186 11.50 5.29 6.12
N ARG A 187 12.64 6.00 6.18
CA ARG A 187 12.70 7.45 5.98
C ARG A 187 12.43 7.92 4.55
N PHE A 188 13.04 7.29 3.54
CA PHE A 188 12.94 7.82 2.17
C PHE A 188 12.83 6.79 1.04
N LYS A 189 13.32 5.54 1.23
CA LYS A 189 13.26 4.51 0.18
C LYS A 189 11.83 3.97 0.04
N ASN A 190 11.19 4.25 -1.09
CA ASN A 190 9.85 3.73 -1.39
C ASN A 190 9.89 2.28 -1.88
N HIS A 191 10.85 1.96 -2.76
CA HIS A 191 11.01 0.65 -3.38
C HIS A 191 12.43 0.13 -3.16
N PHE A 192 12.55 -1.20 -3.05
CA PHE A 192 13.82 -1.87 -2.99
C PHE A 192 14.16 -2.43 -4.36
N ASP A 193 15.29 -1.98 -4.91
CA ASP A 193 15.83 -2.54 -6.14
C ASP A 193 16.24 -3.99 -5.89
N VAL A 194 15.93 -4.87 -6.84
CA VAL A 194 16.45 -6.24 -6.83
C VAL A 194 17.96 -6.16 -7.00
N ILE A 195 18.70 -6.67 -6.01
CA ILE A 195 20.15 -6.71 -6.10
C ILE A 195 20.53 -7.85 -7.06
N SER A 196 21.00 -7.49 -8.24
CA SER A 196 21.51 -8.46 -9.19
C SER A 196 22.90 -8.97 -8.77
N ILE A 197 23.26 -10.17 -9.25
CA ILE A 197 24.60 -10.76 -9.05
C ILE A 197 25.70 -9.80 -9.53
N ASN A 198 25.48 -9.07 -10.63
CA ASN A 198 26.44 -8.10 -11.16
C ASN A 198 26.61 -6.90 -10.22
N MET A 199 25.53 -6.42 -9.59
CA MET A 199 25.62 -5.34 -8.60
C MET A 199 26.42 -5.78 -7.37
N ALA A 200 26.22 -7.00 -6.89
CA ALA A 200 26.99 -7.56 -5.78
C ALA A 200 28.48 -7.69 -6.12
N LYS A 201 28.80 -8.19 -7.33
CA LYS A 201 30.19 -8.28 -7.83
C LYS A 201 30.85 -6.90 -7.93
N ASN A 202 30.14 -5.89 -8.44
CA ASN A 202 30.65 -4.51 -8.54
C ASN A 202 30.95 -3.89 -7.18
N GLN A 203 30.29 -4.35 -6.11
CA GLN A 203 30.53 -3.93 -4.74
C GLN A 203 31.57 -4.80 -4.02
N LEU A 204 32.23 -5.73 -4.74
CA LEU A 204 33.20 -6.69 -4.18
C LEU A 204 32.62 -7.53 -3.04
N LEU A 205 31.30 -7.72 -3.01
CA LEU A 205 30.65 -8.60 -2.04
C LEU A 205 30.92 -10.05 -2.43
N ALA A 206 31.37 -10.85 -1.46
CA ALA A 206 31.52 -12.28 -1.65
C ALA A 206 30.16 -12.90 -1.97
N LEU A 207 30.06 -13.61 -3.10
CA LEU A 207 28.85 -14.34 -3.51
C LEU A 207 28.67 -15.68 -2.77
N ASN A 208 29.37 -15.87 -1.66
CA ASN A 208 29.30 -17.09 -0.88
C ASN A 208 28.24 -16.95 0.20
N ILE A 209 27.03 -17.38 -0.14
CA ILE A 209 26.08 -18.00 0.79
C ILE A 209 25.60 -19.29 0.10
#